data_AF-A0A3B9IS74-F1
#
_entry.id   AF-A0A3B9IS74-F1
#
_cell.length_a   1.000
_cell.length_b   1.000
_cell.length_c   1.000
_cell.angle_alpha   90.00
_cell.angle_beta   90.00
_cell.angle_gamma   90.00
#
_symmetry.space_group_name_H-M   'P 1'
#
loop_
_entity.id
_entity.type
_entity.pdbx_description
1 polymer ?
#
loop_
_entity_poly.entity_id
_entity_poly.type
_entity_poly.pdbx_seq_one_letter_code
_entity_poly.pdbx_strand_id
1 'polypeptide(L)' 'MHLDRFARHRLTFGPTPIERLDRLSAALGGGVTIWAKREDCNSGLAFGGNK' A
#
# COMPACT_ATOMS: atom_id res chain seq x y z
N MET A 1 -4.85 -18.85 11.03
CA MET A 1 -4.11 -17.71 11.63
C MET A 1 -5.12 -16.85 12.38
N HIS A 2 -4.91 -16.50 13.65
CA HIS A 2 -5.86 -15.73 14.49
C HIS A 2 -5.23 -14.40 14.91
N LEU A 3 -5.21 -13.41 14.02
CA LEU A 3 -4.65 -12.07 14.28
C LEU A 3 -5.55 -11.23 15.20
N ASP A 4 -6.87 -11.42 15.13
CA ASP A 4 -7.86 -10.59 15.81
C ASP A 4 -7.84 -10.71 17.35
N ARG A 5 -7.14 -11.71 17.90
CA ARG A 5 -6.94 -11.86 19.35
C ARG A 5 -6.02 -10.77 19.94
N PHE A 6 -5.26 -10.07 19.10
CA PHE A 6 -4.35 -9.01 19.51
C PHE A 6 -5.00 -7.65 19.26
N ALA A 7 -5.02 -6.78 20.27
CA ALA A 7 -5.55 -5.43 20.12
C ALA A 7 -4.72 -4.62 19.11
N ARG A 8 -5.38 -3.90 18.20
CA ARG A 8 -4.74 -3.02 17.20
C ARG A 8 -5.18 -1.57 17.41
N HIS A 9 -4.23 -0.68 17.66
CA HIS A 9 -4.50 0.76 17.69
C HIS A 9 -4.59 1.31 16.26
N ARG A 10 -5.59 2.15 16.00
CA ARG A 10 -5.86 2.68 14.65
C ARG A 10 -5.03 3.94 14.42
N LEU A 11 -3.87 3.76 13.78
CA LEU A 11 -2.95 4.84 13.38
C LEU A 11 -3.01 5.16 11.89
N THR A 12 -3.80 4.40 11.11
CA THR A 12 -3.96 4.55 9.67
C THR A 12 -5.42 4.85 9.31
N PHE A 13 -5.64 5.37 8.10
CA PHE A 13 -6.99 5.62 7.57
C PHE A 13 -7.78 4.31 7.35
N GLY A 14 -7.10 3.21 7.05
CA GLY A 14 -7.71 1.93 6.71
C GLY A 14 -6.82 1.10 5.78
N PRO A 15 -7.39 0.17 5.00
CA PRO A 15 -6.67 -0.50 3.92
C PRO A 15 -6.12 0.51 2.91
N THR A 16 -4.85 0.33 2.52
CA THR A 16 -4.17 1.23 1.59
C THR A 16 -4.53 0.94 0.12
N PRO A 17 -4.65 1.97 -0.74
CA PRO A 17 -4.92 1.81 -2.16
C PRO A 17 -3.91 0.91 -2.88
N ILE A 18 -4.37 0.26 -3.95
CA ILE A 18 -3.52 -0.48 -4.88
C ILE A 18 -3.69 0.15 -6.26
N GLU A 19 -2.59 0.58 -6.84
CA GLU A 19 -2.57 1.32 -8.10
C GLU A 19 -1.75 0.58 -9.15
N ARG A 20 -2.25 0.54 -10.39
CA ARG A 20 -1.56 -0.06 -11.53
C ARG A 20 -0.60 0.95 -12.15
N LEU A 21 0.65 0.56 -12.34
CA LEU A 21 1.68 1.42 -12.92
C LEU A 21 1.78 1.17 -14.43
N ASP A 22 0.74 1.54 -15.18
CA ASP A 22 0.62 1.25 -16.62
C ASP A 22 1.79 1.78 -17.45
N ARG A 23 2.17 3.04 -17.22
CA ARG A 23 3.28 3.69 -17.92
C ARG A 23 4.62 3.01 -17.63
N LEU A 24 4.85 2.60 -16.38
CA LEU A 24 6.08 1.91 -15.99
C LEU A 24 6.13 0.50 -16.58
N SER A 25 5.01 -0.22 -16.51
CA SER A 25 4.89 -1.56 -17.08
C SER A 25 5.17 -1.55 -18.59
N ALA A 26 4.59 -0.58 -19.32
CA ALA A 26 4.84 -0.39 -20.75
C ALA A 26 6.29 -0.01 -21.05
N ALA A 27 6.89 0.90 -20.26
CA ALA A 27 8.28 1.32 -20.42
C ALA A 27 9.28 0.16 -20.23
N LEU A 28 8.91 -0.88 -19.46
CA LEU A 28 9.73 -2.07 -19.21
C LEU A 28 9.42 -3.26 -20.14
N GLY A 29 8.71 -3.01 -21.25
CA GLY A 29 8.44 -4.01 -22.27
C GLY A 29 7.10 -4.75 -22.13
N GLY A 30 6.29 -4.42 -21.13
CA GLY A 30 4.88 -4.87 -21.04
C GLY A 30 4.67 -6.36 -20.76
N GLY A 31 5.73 -7.15 -20.57
CA GLY A 31 5.63 -8.59 -20.27
C GLY A 31 5.09 -8.91 -18.87
N VAL A 32 5.07 -7.91 -17.97
CA VAL A 32 4.49 -7.99 -16.63
C VAL A 32 3.73 -6.71 -16.30
N THR A 33 2.69 -6.82 -15.48
CA THR A 33 1.97 -5.66 -14.93
C THR A 33 2.50 -5.33 -13.54
N ILE A 34 2.96 -4.09 -13.37
CA ILE A 34 3.49 -3.60 -12.10
C ILE A 34 2.38 -2.86 -11.34
N TRP A 35 2.34 -3.10 -10.03
CA TRP A 35 1.40 -2.49 -9.10
C TRP A 35 2.13 -1.91 -7.90
N ALA A 36 1.56 -0.89 -7.28
CA ALA A 36 2.03 -0.31 -6.03
C ALA A 36 0.91 -0.32 -4.98
N LYS A 37 1.20 -0.84 -3.79
CA LYS A 37 0.34 -0.71 -2.61
C LYS A 37 0.82 0.48 -1.77
N ARG A 38 -0.05 1.48 -1.58
CA ARG A 38 0.32 2.83 -1.13
C ARG A 38 0.43 2.95 0.39
N GLU A 39 1.36 2.22 1.01
CA GLU A 39 1.67 2.36 2.44
C GLU A 39 2.27 3.73 2.78
N ASP A 40 2.89 4.38 1.81
CA ASP A 40 3.39 5.76 1.90
C ASP A 40 2.29 6.82 2.08
N CYS A 41 1.01 6.44 1.95
CA CYS A 41 -0.14 7.32 2.13
C CYS A 41 -1.11 6.80 3.21
N ASN A 42 -0.64 5.95 4.13
CA ASN A 42 -1.53 5.24 5.05
C ASN A 42 -2.03 6.07 6.24
N SER A 43 -1.40 7.22 6.54
CA SER A 43 -1.68 8.02 7.74
C SER A 43 -1.47 9.52 7.53
N GLY A 44 -2.15 10.32 8.35
CA GLY A 44 -1.91 11.77 8.47
C GLY A 44 -0.79 12.13 9.46
N LEU A 45 -0.21 11.15 10.15
CA LEU A 45 0.85 11.36 11.13
C LEU A 45 2.21 11.51 10.45
N ALA A 46 2.59 12.75 10.11
CA ALA A 46 3.86 13.06 9.46
C ALA A 46 4.15 12.15 8.23
N PHE A 47 3.13 12.00 7.37
CA PHE A 47 3.08 11.12 6.18
C PHE A 47 2.97 9.62 6.45
N GLY A 48 3.23 9.14 7.68
CA GLY A 48 3.10 7.72 8.02
C GLY A 48 4.12 6.84 7.29
N GLY A 49 3.66 5.71 6.76
CA GLY A 49 4.51 4.70 6.11
C GLY A 49 4.43 3.34 6.77
N ASN A 50 5.38 2.46 6.46
CA ASN A 50 5.37 1.08 6.95
C ASN A 50 5.75 0.91 8.43
N LYS A 51 6.13 2.00 9.11
CA LYS A 51 6.49 2.02 10.52
C LYS A 51 5.28 2.49 11.31
#